data_AF-A0A7Y1SNW5-F1
#
_entry.id   AF-A0A7Y1SNW5-F1
#
_cell.length_a   1.000
_cell.length_b   1.000
_cell.length_c   1.000
_cell.angle_alpha   90.00
_cell.angle_beta   90.00
_cell.angle_gamma   90.00
#
_symmetry.space_group_name_H-M   'P 1'
#
loop_
_entity.id
_entity.type
_entity.pdbx_description
1 polymer ?
#
loop_
_entity_poly.entity_id
_entity_poly.type
_entity_poly.pdbx_seq_one_letter_code
_entity_poly.pdbx_strand_id
1 'polypeptide(L)'
;MFRLSTNPTPSDFPRIETLALMMGFEFILVHSDIFMLVMPCKVTLLILIPVYGVVALLLNRGAENNLILYLYCGVLVSRLQFIFSKIETAERSRAIKLAIVAGLIYMLTLFAIIGGKTNLLSKGLNAEFLGANGYFDQLELYGIFTESPHLPIIMGIIHFSLMIVFEIFTRRRFIPKTT
;
A
#
# COMPACT_ATOMS: atom_id res chain seq x y z
N MET A 1 9.75 -12.44 -1.65
CA MET A 1 9.67 -11.85 -0.29
C MET A 1 10.32 -12.74 0.77
N PHE A 2 10.01 -14.04 0.88
CA PHE A 2 10.58 -14.89 1.94
C PHE A 2 12.12 -14.91 2.03
N ARG A 3 12.85 -15.01 0.90
CA ARG A 3 14.34 -14.94 0.88
C ARG A 3 14.89 -13.64 1.48
N LEU A 4 14.28 -12.50 1.11
CA LEU A 4 14.71 -11.17 1.55
C LEU A 4 14.58 -11.00 3.07
N SER A 5 13.68 -11.76 3.68
CA SER A 5 13.42 -11.67 5.11
C SER A 5 14.20 -12.67 5.95
N THR A 6 14.67 -13.77 5.36
CA THR A 6 15.38 -14.82 6.08
C THR A 6 16.89 -14.75 5.90
N ASN A 7 17.38 -14.38 4.71
CA ASN A 7 18.80 -14.23 4.40
C ASN A 7 19.02 -13.05 3.42
N PRO A 8 18.84 -11.80 3.88
CA PRO A 8 19.16 -10.63 3.06
C PRO A 8 20.67 -10.51 2.85
N THR A 9 21.06 -10.10 1.64
CA THR A 9 22.42 -9.64 1.34
C THR A 9 22.42 -8.11 1.20
N PRO A 10 23.56 -7.42 1.40
CA PRO A 10 23.61 -5.96 1.22
C PRO A 10 23.14 -5.47 -0.15
N SER A 11 23.31 -6.27 -1.20
CA SER A 11 22.78 -5.99 -2.55
C SER A 11 21.25 -5.98 -2.64
N ASP A 12 20.55 -6.53 -1.64
CA ASP A 12 19.08 -6.57 -1.60
C ASP A 12 18.46 -5.34 -0.91
N PHE A 13 19.27 -4.46 -0.30
CA PHE A 13 18.81 -3.32 0.49
C PHE A 13 17.91 -2.34 -0.27
N PRO A 14 18.24 -1.90 -1.51
CA PRO A 14 17.36 -1.02 -2.28
C PRO A 14 15.98 -1.64 -2.55
N ARG A 15 15.95 -2.97 -2.72
CA ARG A 15 14.71 -3.71 -2.96
C ARG A 15 13.86 -3.81 -1.70
N ILE A 16 14.49 -4.01 -0.54
CA ILE A 16 13.82 -4.03 0.76
C ILE A 16 13.21 -2.66 1.06
N GLU A 17 13.96 -1.59 0.82
CA GLU A 17 13.48 -0.21 0.97
C GLU A 17 12.29 0.06 0.04
N THR A 18 12.40 -0.34 -1.24
CA THR A 18 11.30 -0.21 -2.22
C THR A 18 10.03 -0.91 -1.72
N LEU A 19 10.13 -2.12 -1.18
CA LEU A 19 8.99 -2.85 -0.65
C LEU A 19 8.38 -2.17 0.59
N ALA A 20 9.21 -1.58 1.44
CA ALA A 20 8.74 -0.81 2.60
C ALA A 20 8.00 0.47 2.17
N LEU A 21 8.58 1.22 1.24
CA LEU A 21 7.98 2.44 0.68
C LEU A 21 6.69 2.14 -0.08
N MET A 22 6.60 1.01 -0.78
CA MET A 22 5.34 0.55 -1.39
C MET A 22 4.22 0.39 -0.37
N MET A 23 4.50 -0.14 0.82
CA MET A 23 3.49 -0.27 1.86
C MET A 23 3.10 1.07 2.48
N GLY A 24 4.06 1.99 2.61
CA GLY A 24 3.76 3.38 2.96
C GLY A 24 2.92 4.08 1.89
N PHE A 25 3.16 3.79 0.61
CA PHE A 25 2.36 4.30 -0.49
C PHE A 25 0.93 3.71 -0.50
N GLU A 26 0.78 2.42 -0.17
CA GLU A 26 -0.52 1.77 -0.07
C GLU A 26 -1.43 2.45 0.96
N PHE A 27 -0.87 2.94 2.08
CA PHE A 27 -1.63 3.76 3.03
C PHE A 27 -2.30 4.94 2.33
N ILE A 28 -1.54 5.68 1.52
CA ILE A 28 -2.04 6.84 0.78
C ILE A 28 -3.09 6.40 -0.24
N LEU A 29 -2.84 5.30 -0.96
CA LEU A 29 -3.74 4.79 -1.97
C LEU A 29 -5.10 4.39 -1.39
N VAL A 30 -5.14 3.64 -0.30
CA VAL A 30 -6.40 3.17 0.31
C VAL A 30 -7.27 4.34 0.79
N HIS A 31 -6.67 5.41 1.31
CA HIS A 31 -7.43 6.60 1.73
C HIS A 31 -7.87 7.45 0.53
N SER A 32 -7.02 7.54 -0.50
CA SER A 32 -7.35 8.29 -1.71
C SER A 32 -8.58 7.73 -2.44
N ASP A 33 -8.88 6.44 -2.34
CA ASP A 33 -10.12 5.86 -2.88
C ASP A 33 -11.38 6.52 -2.28
N ILE A 34 -11.39 6.73 -0.97
CA ILE A 34 -12.52 7.38 -0.28
C ILE A 34 -12.63 8.84 -0.73
N PHE A 35 -11.51 9.58 -0.74
CA PHE A 35 -11.53 11.00 -1.11
C PHE A 35 -11.94 11.22 -2.56
N MET A 36 -11.42 10.40 -3.49
CA MET A 36 -11.74 10.51 -4.91
C MET A 36 -13.19 10.15 -5.21
N LEU A 37 -13.79 9.23 -4.43
CA LEU A 37 -15.20 8.84 -4.56
C LEU A 37 -16.17 9.86 -3.93
N VAL A 38 -15.76 10.63 -2.92
CA VAL A 38 -16.63 11.58 -2.21
C VAL A 38 -16.54 12.99 -2.81
N MET A 39 -15.34 13.42 -3.21
CA MET A 39 -15.10 14.78 -3.69
C MET A 39 -15.68 15.04 -5.10
N PRO A 40 -15.97 16.31 -5.44
CA PRO A 40 -16.41 16.66 -6.78
C PRO A 40 -15.28 16.49 -7.80
N CYS A 41 -15.64 16.10 -9.02
CA CYS A 41 -14.70 15.79 -10.12
C CYS A 41 -13.62 16.87 -10.33
N LYS A 42 -13.98 18.16 -10.27
CA LYS A 42 -13.03 19.28 -10.43
C LYS A 42 -11.94 19.28 -9.34
N VAL A 43 -12.30 19.03 -8.09
CA VAL A 43 -11.36 18.98 -6.95
C VAL A 43 -10.48 17.74 -7.07
N THR A 44 -11.09 16.59 -7.42
CA THR A 44 -10.32 15.37 -7.61
C THR A 44 -9.26 15.53 -8.70
N LEU A 45 -9.64 16.10 -9.85
CA LEU A 45 -8.76 16.21 -11.01
C LEU A 45 -7.68 17.27 -10.87
N LEU A 46 -8.00 18.43 -10.29
CA LEU A 46 -7.07 19.55 -10.19
C LEU A 46 -6.23 19.55 -8.90
N ILE A 47 -6.68 18.88 -7.84
CA ILE A 47 -6.01 18.93 -6.53
C ILE A 47 -5.58 17.54 -6.10
N LEU A 48 -6.51 16.59 -5.94
CA LEU A 48 -6.16 15.29 -5.34
C LEU A 48 -5.18 14.50 -6.21
N ILE A 49 -5.43 14.40 -7.53
CA ILE A 49 -4.54 13.67 -8.45
C ILE A 49 -3.12 14.27 -8.39
N PRO A 50 -2.89 15.57 -8.64
CA PRO A 50 -1.54 16.15 -8.55
C PRO A 50 -0.88 15.98 -7.18
N VAL A 51 -1.62 16.18 -6.08
CA VAL A 51 -1.08 16.02 -4.72
C VAL A 51 -0.59 14.59 -4.50
N TYR A 52 -1.40 13.58 -4.84
CA TYR A 52 -0.96 12.18 -4.73
C TYR A 52 0.18 11.85 -5.70
N GLY A 53 0.23 12.51 -6.86
CA GLY A 53 1.33 12.38 -7.80
C GLY A 53 2.66 12.93 -7.25
N VAL A 54 2.63 14.07 -6.57
CA VAL A 54 3.80 14.63 -5.88
C VAL A 54 4.27 13.69 -4.76
N VAL A 55 3.34 13.13 -3.98
CA VAL A 55 3.69 12.15 -2.95
C VAL A 55 4.27 10.87 -3.56
N ALA A 56 3.70 10.37 -4.66
CA ALA A 56 4.24 9.22 -5.38
C ALA A 56 5.66 9.50 -5.92
N LEU A 57 5.90 10.70 -6.48
CA LEU A 57 7.22 11.13 -6.91
C LEU A 57 8.22 11.19 -5.75
N LEU A 58 7.80 11.71 -4.59
CA LEU A 58 8.65 11.80 -3.41
C LEU A 58 9.07 10.39 -2.95
N LEU A 59 8.10 9.48 -2.78
CA LEU A 59 8.38 8.11 -2.35
C LEU A 59 9.18 7.31 -3.39
N ASN A 60 9.02 7.59 -4.68
CA ASN A 60 9.78 6.92 -5.73
C ASN A 60 11.25 7.31 -5.77
N ARG A 61 11.68 8.41 -5.09
CA ARG A 61 13.10 8.76 -5.00
C ARG A 61 13.88 7.71 -4.20
N GLY A 62 13.34 7.26 -3.06
CA GLY A 62 13.91 6.18 -2.27
C GLY A 62 13.63 4.76 -2.80
N ALA A 63 12.99 4.63 -3.96
CA ALA A 63 12.78 3.33 -4.58
C ALA A 63 13.90 3.01 -5.58
N GLU A 64 14.33 1.75 -5.63
CA GLU A 64 15.35 1.26 -6.57
C GLU A 64 14.92 1.47 -8.05
N ASN A 65 13.61 1.47 -8.30
CA ASN A 65 13.02 1.56 -9.63
C ASN A 65 11.77 2.45 -9.61
N ASN A 66 11.25 2.78 -10.80
CA ASN A 66 10.02 3.57 -10.96
C ASN A 66 8.72 2.81 -10.63
N LEU A 67 8.80 1.77 -9.80
CA LEU A 67 7.69 0.87 -9.50
C LEU A 67 6.53 1.61 -8.80
N ILE A 68 6.83 2.51 -7.87
CA ILE A 68 5.82 3.29 -7.14
C ILE A 68 5.06 4.20 -8.11
N LEU A 69 5.77 4.83 -9.06
CA LEU A 69 5.13 5.64 -10.11
C LEU A 69 4.26 4.80 -11.05
N TYR A 70 4.73 3.61 -11.46
CA TYR A 70 3.92 2.72 -12.29
C TYR A 70 2.64 2.26 -11.59
N LEU A 71 2.74 1.91 -10.30
CA LEU A 71 1.58 1.56 -9.48
C LEU A 71 0.61 2.73 -9.35
N TYR A 72 1.12 3.93 -9.07
CA TYR A 72 0.31 5.14 -9.03
C TYR A 72 -0.45 5.35 -10.34
N CYS A 73 0.23 5.29 -11.49
CA CYS A 73 -0.38 5.45 -12.80
C CYS A 73 -1.45 4.39 -13.09
N GLY A 74 -1.19 3.12 -12.78
CA GLY A 74 -2.15 2.03 -12.99
C GLY A 74 -3.42 2.20 -12.14
N VAL A 75 -3.24 2.59 -10.89
CA VAL A 75 -4.35 2.88 -9.96
C VAL A 75 -5.12 4.12 -10.42
N LEU A 76 -4.41 5.17 -10.85
CA LEU A 76 -5.02 6.40 -11.37
C LEU A 76 -5.93 6.10 -12.57
N VAL A 77 -5.45 5.33 -13.55
CA VAL A 77 -6.24 4.95 -14.73
C VAL A 77 -7.51 4.20 -14.32
N SER A 78 -7.40 3.27 -13.37
CA SER A 78 -8.54 2.50 -12.86
C SER A 78 -9.59 3.42 -12.20
N ARG A 79 -9.14 4.48 -11.53
CA ARG A 79 -10.01 5.43 -10.82
C ARG A 79 -10.63 6.50 -11.71
N LEU A 80 -9.95 6.90 -12.78
CA LEU A 80 -10.50 7.87 -13.74
C LEU A 80 -11.79 7.35 -14.38
N GLN A 81 -11.93 6.04 -14.55
CA GLN A 81 -13.18 5.42 -15.01
C GLN A 81 -14.38 5.79 -14.11
N PHE A 82 -14.18 5.82 -12.79
CA PHE A 82 -15.23 6.17 -11.82
C PHE A 82 -15.54 7.66 -11.75
N ILE A 83 -14.58 8.51 -12.12
CA ILE A 83 -14.74 9.97 -12.11
C ILE A 83 -15.48 10.45 -13.36
N PHE A 84 -15.18 9.85 -14.51
CA PHE A 84 -15.79 10.23 -15.80
C PHE A 84 -17.11 9.52 -16.06
N SER A 85 -17.26 8.28 -15.58
CA SER A 85 -18.53 7.58 -15.66
C SER A 85 -19.45 8.15 -14.58
N LYS A 86 -20.60 8.72 -14.97
CA LYS A 86 -21.66 9.11 -14.03
C LYS A 86 -22.31 7.86 -13.46
N ILE A 87 -21.62 7.18 -12.55
CA ILE A 87 -22.05 5.93 -11.93
C ILE A 87 -23.31 6.19 -11.09
N GLU A 88 -24.26 5.25 -11.16
CA GLU A 88 -25.48 5.30 -10.35
C GLU A 88 -25.17 5.39 -8.85
N THR A 89 -26.04 6.07 -8.11
CA THR A 89 -25.85 6.33 -6.68
C THR A 89 -25.64 5.05 -5.85
N ALA A 90 -26.26 3.93 -6.26
CA ALA A 90 -26.13 2.64 -5.60
C ALA A 90 -24.72 2.02 -5.75
N GLU A 91 -24.15 2.05 -6.95
CA GLU A 91 -22.81 1.52 -7.21
C GLU A 91 -21.73 2.38 -6.56
N ARG A 92 -21.90 3.71 -6.57
CA ARG A 92 -21.01 4.64 -5.86
C ARG A 92 -21.02 4.39 -4.35
N SER A 93 -22.20 4.22 -3.75
CA SER A 93 -22.33 3.87 -2.33
C SER A 93 -21.65 2.53 -1.99
N ARG A 94 -21.75 1.54 -2.89
CA ARG A 94 -21.06 0.25 -2.75
C ARG A 94 -19.54 0.42 -2.79
N ALA A 95 -19.01 1.18 -3.75
CA ALA A 95 -17.58 1.45 -3.88
C ALA A 95 -17.02 2.15 -2.63
N ILE A 96 -17.74 3.15 -2.10
CA ILE A 96 -17.36 3.84 -0.87
C ILE A 96 -17.30 2.86 0.32
N LYS A 97 -18.29 1.99 0.48
CA LYS A 97 -18.29 0.98 1.55
C LYS A 97 -17.08 0.03 1.44
N LEU A 98 -16.76 -0.41 0.22
CA LEU A 98 -15.61 -1.28 -0.01
C LEU A 98 -14.28 -0.56 0.33
N ALA A 99 -14.14 0.70 -0.08
CA ALA A 99 -12.97 1.53 0.22
C ALA A 99 -12.80 1.76 1.73
N ILE A 100 -13.89 2.02 2.46
CA ILE A 100 -13.87 2.14 3.93
C ILE A 100 -13.40 0.83 4.56
N VAL A 101 -13.92 -0.32 4.12
CA VAL A 101 -13.50 -1.62 4.65
C VAL A 101 -12.02 -1.89 4.36
N ALA A 102 -11.54 -1.58 3.14
CA ALA A 102 -10.13 -1.70 2.80
C ALA A 102 -9.25 -0.82 3.72
N GLY A 103 -9.67 0.42 3.99
CA GLY A 103 -9.02 1.33 4.95
C GLY A 103 -8.99 0.77 6.37
N LEU A 104 -10.08 0.20 6.84
CA LEU A 104 -10.15 -0.44 8.15
C LEU A 104 -9.25 -1.67 8.23
N ILE A 105 -9.22 -2.52 7.20
CA ILE A 105 -8.32 -3.68 7.14
C ILE A 105 -6.86 -3.21 7.20
N TYR A 106 -6.50 -2.16 6.45
CA TYR A 106 -5.16 -1.59 6.48
C TYR A 106 -4.80 -1.10 7.90
N MET A 107 -5.67 -0.31 8.53
CA MET A 107 -5.45 0.22 9.89
C MET A 107 -5.33 -0.87 10.95
N LEU A 108 -6.22 -1.86 10.92
CA LEU A 108 -6.18 -2.97 11.86
C LEU A 108 -4.90 -3.79 11.70
N THR A 109 -4.45 -4.01 10.46
CA THR A 109 -3.19 -4.71 10.19
C THR A 109 -2.00 -3.89 10.70
N LEU A 110 -2.01 -2.57 10.48
CA LEU A 110 -0.98 -1.67 10.98
C LEU A 110 -0.89 -1.71 12.52
N PHE A 111 -2.00 -1.57 13.23
CA PHE A 111 -2.03 -1.64 14.69
C PHE A 111 -1.67 -3.03 15.23
N ALA A 112 -2.08 -4.09 14.56
CA ALA A 112 -1.71 -5.45 14.95
C ALA A 112 -0.20 -5.70 14.83
N ILE A 113 0.46 -5.12 13.82
CA ILE A 113 1.90 -5.26 13.61
C ILE A 113 2.71 -4.35 14.53
N ILE A 114 2.25 -3.11 14.77
CA ILE A 114 2.93 -2.20 15.70
C ILE A 114 2.75 -2.67 17.16
N GLY A 115 1.54 -3.10 17.53
CA GLY A 115 1.20 -3.53 18.89
C GLY A 115 1.58 -4.99 19.19
N GLY A 116 1.50 -5.86 18.19
CA GLY A 116 2.01 -7.21 18.29
C GLY A 116 3.53 -7.16 18.15
N LYS A 117 4.27 -7.46 19.23
CA LYS A 117 5.73 -7.64 19.24
C LYS A 117 6.14 -8.81 18.32
N THR A 118 5.99 -8.62 17.02
CA THR A 118 6.02 -9.70 16.02
C THR A 118 7.45 -9.97 15.61
N ASN A 119 8.12 -10.84 16.36
CA ASN A 119 9.45 -11.37 16.04
C ASN A 119 9.44 -12.37 14.86
N LEU A 120 8.34 -12.43 14.08
CA LEU A 120 8.08 -13.51 13.13
C LEU A 120 9.08 -13.53 11.98
N LEU A 121 9.67 -12.37 11.64
CA LEU A 121 10.60 -12.21 10.53
C LEU A 121 11.83 -11.32 10.86
N SER A 122 12.07 -11.00 12.14
CA SER A 122 13.24 -10.20 12.55
C SER A 122 14.58 -10.94 12.41
N LYS A 123 14.55 -12.27 12.14
CA LYS A 123 15.77 -13.10 12.09
C LYS A 123 16.80 -12.66 11.04
N GLY A 124 16.38 -12.10 9.91
CA GLY A 124 17.30 -11.60 8.87
C GLY A 124 17.38 -10.06 8.77
N LEU A 125 16.33 -9.34 9.17
CA LEU A 125 16.19 -7.88 9.01
C LEU A 125 16.17 -7.16 10.37
N ASN A 126 17.02 -7.61 11.31
CA ASN A 126 17.15 -6.97 12.62
C ASN A 126 17.91 -5.64 12.50
N ALA A 127 17.63 -4.71 13.41
CA ALA A 127 18.29 -3.41 13.49
C ALA A 127 19.83 -3.53 13.62
N GLU A 128 20.32 -4.54 14.33
CA GLU A 128 21.75 -4.82 14.47
C GLU A 128 22.42 -5.19 13.14
N PHE A 129 21.78 -6.05 12.33
CA PHE A 129 22.30 -6.44 11.02
C PHE A 129 22.24 -5.29 10.02
N LEU A 130 21.13 -4.54 10.01
CA LEU A 130 20.93 -3.38 9.14
C LEU A 130 21.94 -2.26 9.46
N GLY A 131 22.17 -2.00 10.76
CA GLY A 131 23.16 -1.03 11.22
C GLY A 131 24.60 -1.44 10.90
N ALA A 132 24.95 -2.70 11.14
CA ALA A 132 26.31 -3.20 10.87
C ALA A 132 26.70 -3.18 9.38
N ASN A 133 25.71 -3.21 8.48
CA ASN A 133 25.94 -3.23 7.03
C ASN A 133 25.64 -1.88 6.34
N GLY A 134 25.47 -0.79 7.11
CA GLY A 134 25.30 0.56 6.55
C GLY A 134 23.99 0.82 5.83
N TYR A 135 22.92 0.05 6.12
CA TYR A 135 21.61 0.24 5.50
C TYR A 135 21.03 1.63 5.78
N PHE A 136 21.16 2.11 7.02
CA PHE A 136 20.60 3.41 7.44
C PHE A 136 21.30 4.62 6.82
N ASP A 137 22.55 4.46 6.37
CA ASP A 137 23.33 5.52 5.71
C ASP A 137 22.93 5.69 4.23
N GLN A 138 22.24 4.69 3.67
CA GLN A 138 21.78 4.68 2.28
C GLN A 138 20.33 5.14 2.11
N LEU A 139 19.61 5.37 3.22
CA LEU A 139 18.21 5.79 3.20
C LEU A 139 18.07 7.22 2.69
N GLU A 140 17.28 7.41 1.63
CA GLU A 140 16.89 8.75 1.19
C GLU A 140 15.69 9.29 1.99
N LEU A 141 14.88 8.40 2.57
CA LEU A 141 13.65 8.73 3.28
C LEU A 141 13.60 8.03 4.65
N TYR A 142 13.41 8.83 5.71
CA TYR A 142 13.27 8.35 7.07
C TYR A 142 11.79 8.19 7.47
N GLY A 143 11.49 7.12 8.22
CA GLY A 143 10.15 6.84 8.73
C GLY A 143 10.01 5.41 9.25
N ILE A 144 8.91 5.14 9.96
CA ILE A 144 8.67 3.83 10.60
C ILE A 144 8.72 2.65 9.61
N PHE A 145 8.39 2.91 8.34
CA PHE A 145 8.44 1.90 7.29
C PHE A 145 9.88 1.63 6.82
N THR A 146 10.73 2.65 6.71
CA THR A 146 12.11 2.49 6.21
C THR A 146 13.09 2.08 7.31
N GLU A 147 12.87 2.51 8.56
CA GLU A 147 13.71 2.18 9.72
C GLU A 147 13.52 0.75 10.22
N SER A 148 12.32 0.19 10.05
CA SER A 148 11.98 -1.17 10.47
C SER A 148 11.37 -1.95 9.32
N PRO A 149 12.11 -2.23 8.23
CA PRO A 149 11.56 -2.72 6.97
C PRO A 149 10.93 -4.13 7.06
N HIS A 150 11.27 -4.90 8.10
CA HIS A 150 10.61 -6.17 8.37
C HIS A 150 9.12 -6.01 8.68
N LEU A 151 8.71 -4.93 9.35
CA LEU A 151 7.31 -4.67 9.70
C LEU A 151 6.42 -4.43 8.47
N PRO A 152 6.71 -3.49 7.54
CA PRO A 152 5.92 -3.32 6.34
C PRO A 152 5.91 -4.57 5.46
N ILE A 153 7.00 -5.33 5.36
CA ILE A 153 7.01 -6.55 4.53
C ILE A 153 6.02 -7.58 5.07
N ILE A 154 6.01 -7.83 6.38
CA ILE A 154 5.03 -8.73 7.02
C ILE A 154 3.61 -8.17 6.83
N MET A 155 3.45 -6.87 7.07
CA MET A 155 2.19 -6.17 6.92
C MET A 155 1.63 -6.33 5.51
N GLY A 156 2.45 -6.17 4.48
CA GLY A 156 2.04 -6.33 3.08
C GLY A 156 1.54 -7.74 2.78
N ILE A 157 2.24 -8.76 3.26
CA ILE A 157 1.80 -10.15 3.09
C ILE A 157 0.42 -10.36 3.71
N ILE A 158 0.22 -9.91 4.95
CA ILE A 158 -1.06 -10.08 5.67
C ILE A 158 -2.16 -9.24 5.02
N HIS A 159 -1.88 -7.97 4.75
CA HIS A 159 -2.82 -7.02 4.18
C HIS A 159 -3.34 -7.48 2.82
N PHE A 160 -2.45 -7.80 1.87
CA PHE A 160 -2.86 -8.26 0.55
C PHE A 160 -3.55 -9.62 0.60
N SER A 161 -3.14 -10.53 1.51
CA SER A 161 -3.83 -11.80 1.70
C SER A 161 -5.26 -11.61 2.21
N LEU A 162 -5.46 -10.73 3.20
CA LEU A 162 -6.78 -10.38 3.71
C LEU A 162 -7.65 -9.70 2.66
N MET A 163 -7.08 -8.81 1.86
CA MET A 163 -7.77 -8.15 0.75
C MET A 163 -8.24 -9.16 -0.31
N ILE A 164 -7.39 -10.12 -0.70
CA ILE A 164 -7.78 -11.18 -1.64
C ILE A 164 -8.92 -12.02 -1.09
N VAL A 165 -8.81 -12.45 0.18
CA VAL A 165 -9.88 -13.23 0.84
C VAL A 165 -11.17 -12.43 0.87
N PHE A 166 -11.11 -11.16 1.26
CA PHE A 166 -12.25 -10.26 1.29
C PHE A 166 -12.88 -10.07 -0.09
N GLU A 167 -12.08 -9.89 -1.14
CA GLU A 167 -12.58 -9.77 -2.52
C GLU A 167 -13.27 -11.07 -2.97
N ILE A 168 -12.70 -12.24 -2.68
CA ILE A 168 -13.31 -13.54 -3.02
C ILE A 168 -14.66 -13.70 -2.32
N PHE A 169 -14.73 -13.42 -1.02
CA PHE A 169 -15.99 -13.49 -0.27
C PHE A 169 -17.03 -12.49 -0.80
N THR A 170 -16.59 -11.29 -1.14
CA THR A 170 -17.46 -10.25 -1.68
C THR A 170 -17.88 -10.54 -3.11
N ARG A 171 -17.10 -11.23 -3.95
CA ARG A 171 -17.55 -11.67 -5.29
C ARG A 171 -18.48 -12.89 -5.23
N ARG A 172 -18.21 -13.85 -4.34
CA ARG A 172 -19.01 -15.09 -4.21
C ARG A 172 -20.46 -14.84 -3.77
N ARG A 173 -20.75 -13.77 -3.02
CA ARG A 173 -22.13 -13.37 -2.70
C ARG A 173 -22.90 -12.74 -3.88
N PHE A 174 -22.22 -12.45 -4.99
CA PHE A 174 -22.75 -11.61 -6.08
C PHE A 174 -22.72 -12.28 -7.45
N ILE A 175 -22.47 -13.60 -7.53
CA ILE A 175 -22.88 -14.35 -8.71
C ILE A 175 -24.41 -14.41 -8.64
N PRO A 176 -25.16 -13.76 -9.55
CA PRO A 176 -26.59 -13.96 -9.60
C PRO A 176 -26.80 -15.46 -9.82
N LYS A 177 -27.63 -16.09 -8.97
CA LYS A 177 -28.14 -17.40 -9.32
C LYS A 177 -28.88 -17.22 -10.63
N THR A 178 -28.27 -17.67 -11.73
CA THR A 178 -28.95 -17.84 -13.00
C THR A 178 -30.02 -18.89 -12.77
N THR A 179 -31.24 -18.43 -12.51
CA THR A 179 -32.46 -19.22 -12.64
C THR A 179 -32.71 -19.52 -14.11
#